data_AF-A0A0V0SKZ8-F1
#
_entry.id   AF-A0A0V0SKZ8-F1
#
_cell.length_a   1.000
_cell.length_b   1.000
_cell.length_c   1.000
_cell.angle_alpha   90.00
_cell.angle_beta   90.00
_cell.angle_gamma   90.00
#
_symmetry.space_group_name_H-M   'P 1'
#
loop_
_entity.id
_entity.type
_entity.pdbx_description
1 polymer ?
#
loop_
_entity_poly.entity_id
_entity_poly.type
_entity_poly.pdbx_seq_one_letter_code
_entity_poly.pdbx_strand_id
1 'polypeptide(L)'
;LIASRMFVLALRRLVVDLRWFRRFEIEKQFTGRLLKFCSTSVGMDQVLRMDSKSKALYQTIQSYIVHNNIVSNDDWYCFRTMLLESSDKQNTVDCAVFKVLEENCYFELGVSYISYLFDTGLDNPVTIKQAVHLLEQCFLKDFEHFHSGVAIQLLEHILVMEKSFPNFFTYQKAIVLCMCGHFRQCLSMWSSVLDCPTKRRLISTLFIAACRYSNADSIWSMQMKSPYTLSASCHMEMSKYLKEQLQQNGEWKSLRELAHYVIFYGESQSCTFDESAVEAFKSYFASFSEIKWSVDCGIVTDNGCCSCCSSPLKQLTLSDEDFNSMKNELVKRIVIGDSVYRQTSPEEYYRFRQFLNRNDPFDVVVDGCNVAYLGGPTSNDVHIRRVKLRRKKIVF
;
A
#
# COMPACT_ATOMS: atom_id res chain seq x y z
N LEU A 1 18.49 27.06 -23.27
CA LEU A 1 18.09 27.07 -21.85
C LEU A 1 17.55 25.69 -21.52
N ILE A 2 18.43 24.78 -21.11
CA ILE A 2 18.06 23.41 -20.74
C ILE A 2 17.35 23.53 -19.38
N ALA A 3 16.03 23.33 -19.38
CA ALA A 3 15.27 23.25 -18.14
C ALA A 3 15.76 22.00 -17.38
N SER A 4 16.49 22.21 -16.29
CA SER A 4 16.84 21.15 -15.35
C SER A 4 15.55 20.54 -14.81
N ARG A 5 15.21 19.33 -15.28
CA ARG A 5 14.06 18.58 -14.77
C ARG A 5 14.41 18.17 -13.34
N MET A 6 13.59 18.55 -12.36
CA MET A 6 13.81 18.23 -10.95
C MET A 6 12.89 17.07 -10.56
N PHE A 7 13.45 16.03 -9.94
CA PHE A 7 12.70 14.93 -9.35
C PHE A 7 13.06 14.85 -7.86
N VAL A 8 12.06 14.94 -6.97
CA VAL A 8 12.26 14.95 -5.52
C VAL A 8 11.58 13.72 -4.92
N LEU A 9 12.35 12.91 -4.19
CA LEU A 9 11.87 11.75 -3.44
C LEU A 9 11.90 12.08 -1.95
N ALA A 10 10.78 11.91 -1.26
CA ALA A 10 10.66 12.16 0.17
C ALA A 10 10.72 10.84 0.96
N LEU A 11 11.72 10.73 1.84
CA LEU A 11 11.86 9.64 2.82
C LEU A 11 11.11 9.98 4.10
N ARG A 12 10.08 9.19 4.40
CA ARG A 12 9.26 9.27 5.63
C ARG A 12 8.52 10.61 5.79
N ARG A 13 7.42 10.51 6.56
CA ARG A 13 6.39 11.53 6.73
C ARG A 13 6.95 12.92 7.03
N LEU A 14 6.71 13.81 6.08
CA LEU A 14 6.27 15.17 6.33
C LEU A 14 5.21 15.51 5.29
N VAL A 15 3.95 15.19 5.61
CA VAL A 15 2.86 16.03 5.12
C VAL A 15 3.00 17.34 5.90
N VAL A 16 3.68 18.32 5.31
CA VAL A 16 3.51 19.70 5.75
C VAL A 16 2.22 20.18 5.12
N ASP A 17 1.12 19.97 5.83
CA ASP A 17 0.06 20.96 5.86
C ASP A 17 -0.22 21.27 7.34
N LEU A 18 0.22 22.46 7.77
CA LEU A 18 -0.64 23.48 8.34
C LEU A 18 0.19 24.76 8.56
N ARG A 19 0.01 25.68 7.60
CA ARG A 19 0.01 27.16 7.69
C ARG A 19 1.17 27.86 8.42
N TRP A 20 1.85 28.72 7.65
CA TRP A 20 2.32 30.08 8.00
C TRP A 20 2.71 30.35 9.46
N PHE A 21 4.01 30.58 9.71
CA PHE A 21 4.48 31.74 10.49
C PHE A 21 5.91 32.11 10.06
N ARG A 22 6.12 33.38 9.70
CA ARG A 22 7.46 33.97 9.54
C ARG A 22 8.15 34.07 10.90
N ARG A 23 9.41 33.59 10.94
CA ARG A 23 10.56 33.91 11.81
C ARG A 23 10.27 34.39 13.25
N PHE A 24 10.66 33.59 14.24
CA PHE A 24 11.92 33.77 15.00
C PHE A 24 12.21 32.53 15.85
N GLU A 25 13.50 32.31 16.08
CA GLU A 25 14.21 31.25 16.82
C GLU A 25 13.43 30.58 17.97
N ILE A 26 13.53 29.26 18.07
CA ILE A 26 14.11 28.55 19.22
C ILE A 26 14.26 27.07 18.85
N GLU A 27 15.51 26.68 18.77
CA GLU A 27 16.01 25.32 18.83
C GLU A 27 15.58 24.66 20.15
N LYS A 28 15.31 23.36 20.09
CA LYS A 28 15.24 22.36 21.17
C LYS A 28 13.85 22.04 21.75
N GLN A 29 13.60 20.73 21.70
CA GLN A 29 12.58 19.95 22.42
C GLN A 29 11.15 19.99 21.87
N PHE A 30 10.94 19.28 20.75
CA PHE A 30 9.71 18.49 20.58
C PHE A 30 10.06 17.03 20.24
N THR A 31 11.00 16.48 21.00
CA THR A 31 11.24 15.04 21.09
C THR A 31 10.12 14.43 21.94
N GLY A 32 9.34 13.54 21.34
CA GLY A 32 8.52 12.58 22.07
C GLY A 32 7.12 13.07 22.44
N ARG A 33 6.20 13.01 21.47
CA ARG A 33 4.76 12.66 21.59
C ARG A 33 3.97 13.40 20.51
N LEU A 34 3.86 12.80 19.33
CA LEU A 34 2.68 12.96 18.48
C LEU A 34 2.60 11.78 17.51
N LEU A 35 1.61 10.92 17.78
CA LEU A 35 0.94 10.05 16.82
C LEU A 35 1.88 9.02 16.17
N LYS A 36 2.12 7.86 16.80
CA LYS A 36 1.14 6.75 16.84
C LYS A 36 -0.14 7.02 16.02
N PHE A 37 0.03 7.41 14.76
CA PHE A 37 -0.95 7.08 13.76
C PHE A 37 -1.03 5.57 13.82
N CYS A 38 -2.17 5.10 14.28
CA CYS A 38 -2.68 3.80 13.94
C CYS A 38 -2.61 3.68 12.42
N SER A 39 -1.47 3.24 11.91
CA SER A 39 -1.47 2.04 11.11
C SER A 39 -2.23 1.02 11.95
N THR A 40 -3.56 1.00 11.82
CA THR A 40 -4.23 -0.28 11.78
C THR A 40 -3.78 -0.95 10.48
N SER A 41 -2.50 -1.33 10.47
CA SER A 41 -2.13 -2.67 10.06
C SER A 41 -3.13 -3.56 10.77
N VAL A 42 -4.09 -4.08 10.02
CA VAL A 42 -4.92 -5.20 10.47
C VAL A 42 -4.07 -6.49 10.50
N GLY A 43 -2.74 -6.40 10.31
CA GLY A 43 -1.78 -7.43 10.65
C GLY A 43 -1.16 -7.17 12.02
N MET A 44 -1.32 -8.14 12.92
CA MET A 44 -0.71 -8.28 14.27
C MET A 44 -1.43 -7.47 15.35
N ASP A 45 -2.35 -8.03 16.15
CA ASP A 45 -2.24 -9.29 16.92
C ASP A 45 -3.23 -10.41 16.52
N GLN A 46 -2.94 -11.20 15.48
CA GLN A 46 -3.66 -12.47 15.28
C GLN A 46 -3.11 -13.62 16.13
N VAL A 47 -1.86 -13.52 16.62
CA VAL A 47 -1.27 -14.53 17.51
C VAL A 47 -1.96 -14.58 18.89
N LEU A 48 -2.63 -13.50 19.30
CA LEU A 48 -3.34 -13.44 20.59
C LEU A 48 -4.81 -13.93 20.54
N ARG A 49 -5.30 -14.43 19.40
CA ARG A 49 -6.65 -15.00 19.26
C ARG A 49 -6.68 -16.39 18.61
N MET A 50 -5.60 -17.16 18.70
CA MET A 50 -5.63 -18.56 18.30
C MET A 50 -5.98 -19.44 19.51
N ASP A 51 -6.87 -20.40 19.32
CA ASP A 51 -7.10 -21.44 20.31
C ASP A 51 -5.80 -22.24 20.56
N SER A 52 -5.72 -22.92 21.71
CA SER A 52 -4.51 -23.62 22.14
C SER A 52 -4.09 -24.74 21.18
N LYS A 53 -5.03 -25.41 20.51
CA LYS A 53 -4.73 -26.50 19.57
C LYS A 53 -4.10 -25.94 18.29
N SER A 54 -4.68 -24.86 17.76
CA SER A 54 -4.12 -24.15 16.60
C SER A 54 -2.71 -23.63 16.91
N LYS A 55 -2.45 -23.12 18.12
CA LYS A 55 -1.10 -22.67 18.49
C LYS A 55 -0.08 -23.81 18.54
N ALA A 56 -0.45 -24.96 19.11
CA ALA A 56 0.43 -26.12 19.19
C ALA A 56 0.82 -26.66 17.81
N LEU A 57 -0.14 -26.76 16.88
CA LEU A 57 0.13 -27.21 15.51
C LEU A 57 1.17 -26.33 14.81
N TYR A 58 1.04 -25.00 14.90
CA TYR A 58 1.98 -24.07 14.25
C TYR A 58 3.38 -24.17 14.86
N GLN A 59 3.47 -24.36 16.18
CA GLN A 59 4.75 -24.57 16.86
C GLN A 59 5.42 -25.89 16.44
N THR A 60 4.65 -26.96 16.29
CA THR A 60 5.16 -28.25 15.79
C THR A 60 5.68 -28.12 14.37
N ILE A 61 4.93 -27.46 13.47
CA ILE A 61 5.35 -27.22 12.09
C ILE A 61 6.65 -26.41 12.06
N GLN A 62 6.69 -25.29 12.80
CA GLN A 62 7.89 -24.44 12.88
C GLN A 62 9.09 -25.23 13.41
N SER A 63 8.91 -25.98 14.50
CA SER A 63 9.98 -26.77 15.09
C SER A 63 10.49 -27.82 14.10
N TYR A 64 9.61 -28.51 13.38
CA TYR A 64 10.01 -29.50 12.40
C TYR A 64 10.83 -28.87 11.26
N ILE A 65 10.35 -27.78 10.66
CA ILE A 65 11.03 -27.11 9.55
C ILE A 65 12.43 -26.61 9.95
N VAL A 66 12.59 -26.10 11.18
CA VAL A 66 13.88 -25.60 11.67
C VAL A 66 14.90 -26.72 11.91
N HIS A 67 14.45 -27.92 12.28
CA HIS A 67 15.35 -29.02 12.68
C HIS A 67 15.55 -30.08 11.61
N ASN A 68 14.79 -30.05 10.51
CA ASN A 68 14.85 -31.04 9.45
C ASN A 68 15.14 -30.36 8.12
N ASN A 69 15.98 -31.01 7.31
CA ASN A 69 16.25 -30.55 5.95
C ASN A 69 15.26 -31.21 4.98
N ILE A 70 14.20 -30.49 4.63
CA ILE A 70 13.17 -30.98 3.71
C ILE A 70 13.64 -30.70 2.28
N VAL A 71 13.96 -31.75 1.53
CA VAL A 71 14.55 -31.61 0.17
C VAL A 71 13.83 -32.43 -0.89
N SER A 72 12.92 -33.33 -0.50
CA SER A 72 12.23 -34.25 -1.41
C SER A 72 10.72 -34.35 -1.16
N ASN A 73 10.00 -34.90 -2.13
CA ASN A 73 8.58 -35.22 -1.98
C ASN A 73 8.34 -36.30 -0.90
N ASP A 74 9.29 -37.21 -0.68
CA ASP A 74 9.20 -38.23 0.37
C ASP A 74 9.30 -37.59 1.77
N ASP A 75 10.12 -36.54 1.92
CA ASP A 75 10.19 -35.76 3.16
C ASP A 75 8.87 -35.04 3.43
N TRP A 76 8.28 -34.42 2.39
CA TRP A 76 6.97 -33.79 2.49
C TRP A 76 5.86 -34.79 2.83
N TYR A 77 5.92 -36.00 2.26
CA TYR A 77 4.99 -37.07 2.57
C TYR A 77 5.10 -37.51 4.03
N CYS A 78 6.31 -37.77 4.52
CA CYS A 78 6.54 -38.15 5.91
C CYS A 78 6.06 -37.06 6.87
N PHE A 79 6.43 -35.81 6.60
CA PHE A 79 6.04 -34.67 7.42
C PHE A 79 4.52 -34.45 7.45
N ARG A 80 3.88 -34.46 6.28
CA ARG A 80 2.42 -34.30 6.17
C ARG A 80 1.68 -35.43 6.88
N THR A 81 2.15 -36.67 6.75
CA THR A 81 1.56 -37.84 7.42
C THR A 81 1.63 -37.70 8.94
N MET A 82 2.79 -37.32 9.48
CA MET A 82 2.96 -37.06 10.92
C MET A 82 1.99 -35.97 11.42
N LEU A 83 1.78 -34.91 10.65
CA LEU A 83 0.85 -33.85 11.05
C LEU A 83 -0.62 -34.32 11.00
N LEU A 84 -0.98 -35.16 10.04
CA LEU A 84 -2.32 -35.73 9.91
C LEU A 84 -2.67 -36.67 11.07
N GLU A 85 -1.69 -37.38 11.65
CA GLU A 85 -1.89 -38.19 12.86
C GLU A 85 -2.33 -37.34 14.08
N SER A 86 -2.02 -36.03 14.06
CA SER A 86 -2.32 -35.09 15.13
C SER A 86 -3.53 -34.18 14.87
N SER A 87 -4.21 -34.30 13.71
CA SER A 87 -5.27 -33.40 13.26
C SER A 87 -6.41 -34.11 12.54
N ASP A 88 -7.66 -33.78 12.88
CA ASP A 88 -8.84 -34.43 12.29
C ASP A 88 -9.12 -34.02 10.81
N LYS A 89 -8.39 -33.04 10.25
CA LYS A 89 -8.65 -32.50 8.89
C LYS A 89 -7.39 -32.14 8.11
N GLN A 90 -7.28 -32.69 6.90
CA GLN A 90 -6.15 -32.49 5.98
C GLN A 90 -5.99 -31.05 5.50
N ASN A 91 -7.07 -30.38 5.13
CA ASN A 91 -7.01 -28.98 4.71
C ASN A 91 -6.54 -28.03 5.83
N THR A 92 -6.82 -28.36 7.09
CA THR A 92 -6.32 -27.59 8.24
C THR A 92 -4.80 -27.72 8.37
N VAL A 93 -4.25 -28.91 8.10
CA VAL A 93 -2.80 -29.14 8.10
C VAL A 93 -2.14 -28.36 6.98
N ASP A 94 -2.58 -28.54 5.73
CA ASP A 94 -1.93 -27.92 4.57
C ASP A 94 -2.00 -26.36 4.66
N CYS A 95 -3.14 -25.82 5.12
CA CYS A 95 -3.25 -24.37 5.35
C CYS A 95 -2.33 -23.87 6.46
N ALA A 96 -2.15 -24.64 7.54
CA ALA A 96 -1.22 -24.28 8.62
C ALA A 96 0.24 -24.32 8.14
N VAL A 97 0.62 -25.32 7.34
CA VAL A 97 1.95 -25.41 6.75
C VAL A 97 2.22 -24.17 5.88
N PHE A 98 1.32 -23.83 4.95
CA PHE A 98 1.50 -22.63 4.14
C PHE A 98 1.60 -21.34 4.95
N LYS A 99 0.81 -21.21 6.02
CA LYS A 99 0.84 -20.01 6.85
C LYS A 99 2.18 -19.90 7.61
N VAL A 100 2.70 -21.00 8.15
CA VAL A 100 4.02 -21.01 8.80
C VAL A 100 5.13 -20.67 7.79
N LEU A 101 5.09 -21.25 6.59
CA LEU A 101 6.08 -20.95 5.55
C LEU A 101 6.02 -19.49 5.10
N GLU A 102 4.82 -18.91 4.98
CA GLU A 102 4.62 -17.49 4.62
C GLU A 102 5.09 -16.53 5.71
N GLU A 103 4.69 -16.75 6.97
CA GLU A 103 5.03 -15.88 8.11
C GLU A 103 6.54 -15.81 8.37
N ASN A 104 7.28 -16.89 8.04
CA ASN A 104 8.72 -16.97 8.19
C ASN A 104 9.49 -16.70 6.89
N CYS A 105 8.81 -16.34 5.80
CA CYS A 105 9.42 -16.11 4.49
C CYS A 105 10.22 -17.30 3.94
N TYR A 106 9.81 -18.54 4.25
CA TYR A 106 10.42 -19.77 3.71
C TYR A 106 9.85 -20.09 2.32
N PHE A 107 10.08 -19.19 1.35
CA PHE A 107 9.43 -19.23 0.05
C PHE A 107 9.85 -20.43 -0.81
N GLU A 108 11.14 -20.78 -0.84
CA GLU A 108 11.63 -21.97 -1.56
C GLU A 108 10.91 -23.25 -1.12
N LEU A 109 10.87 -23.50 0.20
CA LEU A 109 10.13 -24.61 0.80
C LEU A 109 8.63 -24.50 0.51
N GLY A 110 8.06 -23.30 0.55
CA GLY A 110 6.68 -23.03 0.18
C GLY A 110 6.35 -23.45 -1.25
N VAL A 111 7.18 -23.07 -2.22
CA VAL A 111 6.98 -23.43 -3.63
C VAL A 111 7.19 -24.94 -3.85
N SER A 112 8.18 -25.54 -3.17
CA SER A 112 8.38 -26.99 -3.15
C SER A 112 7.13 -27.72 -2.62
N TYR A 113 6.55 -27.24 -1.52
CA TYR A 113 5.35 -27.83 -0.94
C TYR A 113 4.10 -27.67 -1.82
N ILE A 114 3.91 -26.52 -2.49
CA ILE A 114 2.86 -26.37 -3.51
C ILE A 114 3.03 -27.44 -4.59
N SER A 115 4.25 -27.62 -5.08
CA SER A 115 4.56 -28.58 -6.14
C SER A 115 4.26 -30.02 -5.72
N TYR A 116 4.65 -30.40 -4.50
CA TYR A 116 4.30 -31.68 -3.90
C TYR A 116 2.78 -31.90 -3.80
N LEU A 117 2.00 -30.85 -3.49
CA LEU A 117 0.55 -30.98 -3.36
C LEU A 117 -0.17 -31.15 -4.71
N PHE A 118 0.42 -30.74 -5.84
CA PHE A 118 -0.19 -31.00 -7.15
C PHE A 118 -0.40 -32.49 -7.40
N ASP A 119 0.55 -33.33 -6.99
CA ASP A 119 0.50 -34.79 -7.18
C ASP A 119 -0.24 -35.53 -6.04
N THR A 120 -0.40 -34.91 -4.87
CA THR A 120 -0.88 -35.56 -3.64
C THR A 120 -2.20 -35.02 -3.10
N GLY A 121 -2.92 -34.27 -3.94
CA GLY A 121 -4.31 -33.89 -3.70
C GLY A 121 -4.52 -32.42 -3.29
N LEU A 122 -4.07 -31.47 -4.12
CA LEU A 122 -4.45 -30.06 -4.03
C LEU A 122 -5.91 -29.85 -4.46
N ASP A 123 -6.83 -30.42 -3.70
CA ASP A 123 -8.24 -30.57 -4.09
C ASP A 123 -9.15 -29.62 -3.33
N ASN A 124 -8.66 -29.11 -2.20
CA ASN A 124 -9.44 -28.31 -1.29
C ASN A 124 -9.44 -26.82 -1.73
N PRO A 125 -10.61 -26.18 -1.88
CA PRO A 125 -10.68 -24.78 -2.30
C PRO A 125 -9.94 -23.80 -1.39
N VAL A 126 -9.90 -24.06 -0.08
CA VAL A 126 -9.23 -23.19 0.90
C VAL A 126 -7.71 -23.36 0.79
N THR A 127 -7.24 -24.60 0.65
CA THR A 127 -5.81 -24.90 0.44
C THR A 127 -5.29 -24.25 -0.85
N ILE A 128 -6.04 -24.30 -1.95
CA ILE A 128 -5.68 -23.60 -3.21
C ILE A 128 -5.55 -22.09 -2.97
N LYS A 129 -6.49 -21.47 -2.25
CA LYS A 129 -6.41 -20.03 -1.93
C LYS A 129 -5.15 -19.69 -1.14
N GLN A 130 -4.77 -20.54 -0.20
CA GLN A 130 -3.57 -20.33 0.60
C GLN A 130 -2.28 -20.57 -0.20
N ALA A 131 -2.27 -21.56 -1.10
CA ALA A 131 -1.17 -21.80 -2.03
C ALA A 131 -0.93 -20.59 -2.95
N VAL A 132 -2.01 -20.03 -3.54
CA VAL A 132 -1.94 -18.81 -4.35
C VAL A 132 -1.40 -17.64 -3.52
N HIS A 133 -1.85 -17.49 -2.28
CA HIS A 133 -1.37 -16.42 -1.42
C HIS A 133 0.11 -16.55 -1.10
N LEU A 134 0.59 -17.75 -0.74
CA LEU A 134 2.02 -18.00 -0.50
C LEU A 134 2.84 -17.73 -1.77
N LEU A 135 2.39 -18.20 -2.93
CA LEU A 135 3.09 -17.95 -4.19
C LEU A 135 3.10 -16.46 -4.56
N GLU A 136 2.01 -15.73 -4.28
CA GLU A 136 1.97 -14.27 -4.41
C GLU A 136 2.99 -13.60 -3.48
N GLN A 137 3.10 -14.02 -2.22
CA GLN A 137 4.10 -13.45 -1.30
C GLN A 137 5.53 -13.75 -1.77
N CYS A 138 5.80 -14.97 -2.26
CA CYS A 138 7.07 -15.32 -2.90
C CYS A 138 7.33 -14.39 -4.10
N PHE A 139 6.37 -14.27 -5.01
CA PHE A 139 6.47 -13.35 -6.14
C PHE A 139 6.80 -11.93 -5.66
N LEU A 140 6.06 -11.36 -4.70
CA LEU A 140 6.23 -9.97 -4.28
C LEU A 140 7.53 -9.69 -3.52
N LYS A 141 8.03 -10.64 -2.72
CA LYS A 141 9.13 -10.42 -1.76
C LYS A 141 10.44 -11.10 -2.16
N ASP A 142 10.37 -12.21 -2.89
CA ASP A 142 11.50 -13.08 -3.20
C ASP A 142 11.33 -13.73 -4.57
N PHE A 143 11.54 -12.92 -5.60
CA PHE A 143 11.32 -13.34 -6.99
C PHE A 143 12.34 -14.37 -7.49
N GLU A 144 13.49 -14.52 -6.82
CA GLU A 144 14.50 -15.51 -7.21
C GLU A 144 13.98 -16.93 -7.07
N HIS A 145 13.17 -17.19 -6.02
CA HIS A 145 12.54 -18.48 -5.77
C HIS A 145 11.15 -18.63 -6.43
N PHE A 146 10.71 -17.64 -7.20
CA PHE A 146 9.43 -17.72 -7.89
C PHE A 146 9.54 -18.57 -9.16
N HIS A 147 8.65 -19.56 -9.29
CA HIS A 147 8.58 -20.44 -10.46
C HIS A 147 7.26 -20.25 -11.23
N SER A 148 7.36 -19.74 -12.46
CA SER A 148 6.18 -19.50 -13.32
C SER A 148 5.41 -20.78 -13.65
N GLY A 149 6.08 -21.93 -13.75
CA GLY A 149 5.44 -23.23 -13.95
C GLY A 149 4.43 -23.58 -12.85
N VAL A 150 4.76 -23.26 -11.60
CA VAL A 150 3.87 -23.47 -10.44
C VAL A 150 2.66 -22.54 -10.51
N ALA A 151 2.84 -21.29 -10.94
CA ALA A 151 1.73 -20.37 -11.16
C ALA A 151 0.79 -20.86 -12.27
N ILE A 152 1.33 -21.39 -13.38
CA ILE A 152 0.55 -21.96 -14.49
C ILE A 152 -0.27 -23.15 -14.00
N GLN A 153 0.35 -24.10 -13.28
CA GLN A 153 -0.38 -25.25 -12.74
C GLN A 153 -1.48 -24.82 -11.75
N LEU A 154 -1.21 -23.86 -10.84
CA LEU A 154 -2.26 -23.30 -9.97
C LEU A 154 -3.42 -22.69 -10.77
N LEU A 155 -3.15 -22.03 -11.90
CA LEU A 155 -4.19 -21.49 -12.76
C LEU A 155 -5.08 -22.62 -13.32
N GLU A 156 -4.48 -23.73 -13.76
CA GLU A 156 -5.21 -24.89 -14.26
C GLU A 156 -6.12 -25.49 -13.18
N HIS A 157 -5.60 -25.68 -11.96
CA HIS A 157 -6.40 -26.14 -10.82
C HIS A 157 -7.56 -25.18 -10.51
N ILE A 158 -7.32 -23.86 -10.52
CA ILE A 158 -8.38 -22.85 -10.32
C ILE A 158 -9.44 -22.96 -11.42
N LEU A 159 -9.05 -23.06 -12.69
CA LEU A 159 -9.98 -23.15 -13.82
C LEU A 159 -10.84 -24.42 -13.77
N VAL A 160 -10.28 -25.55 -13.31
CA VAL A 160 -11.05 -26.77 -13.05
C VAL A 160 -12.06 -26.55 -11.94
N MET A 161 -11.63 -25.96 -10.82
CA MET A 161 -12.48 -25.75 -9.65
C MET A 161 -13.57 -24.69 -9.86
N GLU A 162 -13.34 -23.69 -10.72
CA GLU A 162 -14.34 -22.68 -11.08
C GLU A 162 -15.57 -23.28 -11.77
N LYS A 163 -15.46 -24.46 -12.40
CA LYS A 163 -16.62 -25.18 -12.96
C LYS A 163 -17.61 -25.59 -11.87
N SER A 164 -17.11 -25.97 -10.71
CA SER A 164 -17.90 -26.40 -9.55
C SER A 164 -18.23 -25.24 -8.60
N PHE A 165 -17.36 -24.22 -8.54
CA PHE A 165 -17.49 -23.06 -7.65
C PHE A 165 -17.33 -21.73 -8.42
N PRO A 166 -18.35 -21.32 -9.21
CA PRO A 166 -18.29 -20.09 -9.98
C PRO A 166 -18.02 -18.87 -9.09
N ASN A 167 -17.14 -17.98 -9.56
CA ASN A 167 -16.71 -16.74 -8.88
C ASN A 167 -16.00 -16.91 -7.52
N PHE A 168 -15.82 -18.14 -7.02
CA PHE A 168 -15.18 -18.36 -5.72
C PHE A 168 -13.69 -17.98 -5.73
N PHE A 169 -13.03 -18.11 -6.88
CA PHE A 169 -11.60 -17.88 -7.08
C PHE A 169 -11.29 -16.60 -7.87
N THR A 170 -12.27 -15.72 -8.11
CA THR A 170 -12.08 -14.52 -8.94
C THR A 170 -10.83 -13.71 -8.58
N TYR A 171 -10.59 -13.50 -7.28
CA TYR A 171 -9.39 -12.78 -6.82
C TYR A 171 -8.10 -13.57 -7.04
N GLN A 172 -8.09 -14.85 -6.64
CA GLN A 172 -6.94 -15.74 -6.81
C GLN A 172 -6.55 -15.89 -8.29
N LYS A 173 -7.53 -16.06 -9.17
CA LYS A 173 -7.33 -16.11 -10.62
C LYS A 173 -6.67 -14.84 -11.12
N ALA A 174 -7.13 -13.66 -10.69
CA ALA A 174 -6.53 -12.39 -11.09
C ALA A 174 -5.06 -12.26 -10.63
N ILE A 175 -4.75 -12.69 -9.40
CA ILE A 175 -3.36 -12.77 -8.90
C ILE A 175 -2.51 -13.67 -9.80
N VAL A 176 -2.96 -14.90 -10.04
CA VAL A 176 -2.20 -15.88 -10.82
C VAL A 176 -2.02 -15.40 -12.27
N LEU A 177 -3.03 -14.78 -12.88
CA LEU A 177 -2.89 -14.16 -14.20
C LEU A 177 -1.81 -13.07 -14.24
N CYS A 178 -1.68 -12.26 -13.18
CA CYS A 178 -0.55 -11.32 -13.06
C CYS A 178 0.79 -12.06 -12.97
N MET A 179 0.89 -13.08 -12.10
CA MET A 179 2.11 -13.88 -11.93
C MET A 179 2.51 -14.67 -13.19
N CYS A 180 1.57 -14.95 -14.09
CA CYS A 180 1.85 -15.59 -15.38
C CYS A 180 2.09 -14.58 -16.52
N GLY A 181 2.00 -13.26 -16.27
CA GLY A 181 2.12 -12.23 -17.31
C GLY A 181 0.92 -12.18 -18.28
N HIS A 182 -0.24 -12.74 -17.92
CA HIS A 182 -1.44 -12.78 -18.75
C HIS A 182 -2.30 -11.50 -18.60
N PHE A 183 -1.70 -10.34 -18.85
CA PHE A 183 -2.30 -9.02 -18.58
C PHE A 183 -3.64 -8.78 -19.28
N ARG A 184 -3.79 -9.21 -20.54
CA ARG A 184 -5.05 -9.03 -21.28
C ARG A 184 -6.24 -9.68 -20.57
N GLN A 185 -6.04 -10.87 -19.99
CA GLN A 185 -7.08 -11.59 -19.25
C GLN A 185 -7.30 -10.96 -17.86
N CYS A 186 -6.24 -10.50 -17.19
CA CYS A 186 -6.38 -9.81 -15.91
C CYS A 186 -7.14 -8.47 -16.07
N LEU A 187 -6.82 -7.69 -17.10
CA LEU A 187 -7.47 -6.39 -17.37
C LEU A 187 -8.92 -6.53 -17.84
N SER A 188 -9.28 -7.64 -18.53
CA SER A 188 -10.70 -7.90 -18.83
C SER A 188 -11.49 -8.13 -17.54
N MET A 189 -10.93 -8.87 -16.58
CA MET A 189 -11.52 -9.05 -15.24
C MET A 189 -11.57 -7.72 -14.47
N TRP A 190 -10.55 -6.87 -14.61
CA TRP A 190 -10.48 -5.57 -13.95
C TRP A 190 -11.70 -4.70 -14.24
N SER A 191 -12.08 -4.59 -15.51
CA SER A 191 -13.20 -3.72 -15.91
C SER A 191 -14.57 -4.28 -15.53
N SER A 192 -14.75 -5.60 -15.63
CA SER A 192 -16.08 -6.24 -15.68
C SER A 192 -16.46 -7.03 -14.43
N VAL A 193 -15.48 -7.53 -13.67
CA VAL A 193 -15.72 -8.51 -12.59
C VAL A 193 -15.20 -8.04 -11.24
N LEU A 194 -14.04 -7.37 -11.19
CA LEU A 194 -13.43 -7.01 -9.91
C LEU A 194 -14.10 -5.80 -9.26
N ASP A 195 -14.50 -5.97 -8.00
CA ASP A 195 -15.00 -4.88 -7.16
C ASP A 195 -13.87 -3.94 -6.69
N CYS A 196 -14.22 -2.76 -6.16
CA CYS A 196 -13.23 -1.78 -5.72
C CYS A 196 -12.28 -2.31 -4.60
N PRO A 197 -12.75 -3.02 -3.56
CA PRO A 197 -11.88 -3.64 -2.57
C PRO A 197 -10.85 -4.60 -3.20
N THR A 198 -11.26 -5.43 -4.15
CA THR A 198 -10.38 -6.42 -4.79
C THR A 198 -9.34 -5.74 -5.67
N LYS A 199 -9.75 -4.74 -6.46
CA LYS A 199 -8.84 -3.89 -7.23
C LYS A 199 -7.73 -3.27 -6.38
N ARG A 200 -8.10 -2.72 -5.21
CA ARG A 200 -7.13 -2.12 -4.29
C ARG A 200 -6.12 -3.12 -3.72
N ARG A 201 -6.51 -4.38 -3.54
CA ARG A 201 -5.59 -5.43 -3.08
C ARG A 201 -4.68 -5.92 -4.21
N LEU A 202 -5.23 -6.04 -5.42
CA LEU A 202 -4.52 -6.56 -6.59
C LEU A 202 -3.51 -5.57 -7.19
N ILE A 203 -3.72 -4.25 -7.02
CA ILE A 203 -2.96 -3.23 -7.75
C ILE A 203 -1.45 -3.35 -7.58
N SER A 204 -0.96 -3.69 -6.38
CA SER A 204 0.49 -3.87 -6.14
C SER A 204 1.04 -5.05 -6.92
N THR A 205 0.33 -6.18 -6.93
CA THR A 205 0.72 -7.40 -7.65
C THR A 205 0.70 -7.18 -9.15
N LEU A 206 -0.35 -6.53 -9.67
CA LEU A 206 -0.44 -6.14 -11.07
C LEU A 206 0.70 -5.18 -11.46
N PHE A 207 0.99 -4.20 -10.60
CA PHE A 207 2.05 -3.22 -10.82
C PHE A 207 3.42 -3.86 -10.94
N ILE A 208 3.77 -4.68 -9.94
CA ILE A 208 5.04 -5.41 -9.91
C ILE A 208 5.16 -6.36 -11.10
N ALA A 209 4.09 -7.07 -11.44
CA ALA A 209 4.08 -7.95 -12.61
C ALA A 209 4.36 -7.18 -13.90
N ALA A 210 3.72 -6.03 -14.12
CA ALA A 210 3.95 -5.26 -15.34
C ALA A 210 5.38 -4.74 -15.45
N CYS A 211 5.99 -4.34 -14.33
CA CYS A 211 7.41 -3.98 -14.30
C CYS A 211 8.29 -5.17 -14.72
N ARG A 212 8.11 -6.34 -14.08
CA ARG A 212 8.93 -7.53 -14.33
C ARG A 212 8.78 -8.11 -15.73
N TYR A 213 7.57 -8.08 -16.26
CA TYR A 213 7.30 -8.55 -17.63
C TYR A 213 7.46 -7.44 -18.68
N SER A 214 8.04 -6.29 -18.32
CA SER A 214 8.25 -5.15 -19.22
C SER A 214 6.99 -4.72 -19.99
N ASN A 215 5.82 -4.79 -19.34
CA ASN A 215 4.52 -4.47 -19.92
C ASN A 215 3.82 -3.32 -19.16
N ALA A 216 4.59 -2.27 -18.84
CA ALA A 216 4.10 -1.12 -18.06
C ALA A 216 2.98 -0.32 -18.77
N ASP A 217 2.93 -0.34 -20.11
CA ASP A 217 1.88 0.30 -20.90
C ASP A 217 0.46 -0.18 -20.53
N SER A 218 0.36 -1.44 -20.10
CA SER A 218 -0.89 -2.03 -19.61
C SER A 218 -1.41 -1.33 -18.35
N ILE A 219 -0.55 -0.69 -17.55
CA ILE A 219 -0.93 0.05 -16.33
C ILE A 219 -1.26 1.49 -16.65
N TRP A 220 -0.47 2.13 -17.50
CA TRP A 220 -0.65 3.55 -17.85
C TRP A 220 -2.00 3.83 -18.48
N SER A 221 -2.59 2.84 -19.14
CA SER A 221 -3.92 2.91 -19.74
C SER A 221 -5.08 2.66 -18.77
N MET A 222 -4.80 2.30 -17.51
CA MET A 222 -5.82 1.99 -16.52
C MET A 222 -6.38 3.25 -15.86
N GLN A 223 -7.71 3.29 -15.68
CA GLN A 223 -8.37 4.31 -14.86
C GLN A 223 -8.71 3.77 -13.48
N MET A 224 -8.08 4.36 -12.46
CA MET A 224 -8.35 4.07 -11.05
C MET A 224 -9.40 5.04 -10.49
N LYS A 225 -10.67 4.62 -10.48
CA LYS A 225 -11.76 5.43 -9.88
C LYS A 225 -11.74 5.46 -8.35
N SER A 226 -11.04 4.51 -7.72
CA SER A 226 -10.96 4.39 -6.26
C SER A 226 -9.55 4.68 -5.78
N PRO A 227 -9.39 5.29 -4.59
CA PRO A 227 -8.07 5.52 -4.02
C PRO A 227 -7.30 4.21 -3.84
N TYR A 228 -6.02 4.24 -4.16
CA TYR A 228 -5.10 3.12 -4.03
C TYR A 228 -3.75 3.58 -3.50
N THR A 229 -2.95 2.64 -3.00
CA THR A 229 -1.60 2.89 -2.51
C THR A 229 -0.65 1.89 -3.15
N LEU A 230 0.53 2.35 -3.52
CA LEU A 230 1.64 1.51 -3.94
C LEU A 230 2.50 1.13 -2.74
N SER A 231 2.88 -0.14 -2.67
CA SER A 231 3.80 -0.65 -1.64
C SER A 231 5.25 -0.29 -1.95
N ALA A 232 6.13 -0.41 -0.95
CA ALA A 232 7.58 -0.25 -1.16
C ALA A 232 8.12 -1.15 -2.27
N SER A 233 7.68 -2.41 -2.33
CA SER A 233 8.05 -3.35 -3.39
C SER A 233 7.67 -2.85 -4.79
N CYS A 234 6.56 -2.11 -4.95
CA CYS A 234 6.22 -1.50 -6.23
C CYS A 234 7.28 -0.49 -6.68
N HIS A 235 7.75 0.35 -5.75
CA HIS A 235 8.77 1.35 -6.04
C HIS A 235 10.12 0.71 -6.36
N MET A 236 10.50 -0.35 -5.62
CA MET A 236 11.70 -1.12 -5.91
C MET A 236 11.66 -1.71 -7.33
N GLU A 237 10.57 -2.38 -7.69
CA GLU A 237 10.43 -3.01 -9.01
C GLU A 237 10.33 -1.98 -10.15
N MET A 238 9.70 -0.84 -9.91
CA MET A 238 9.73 0.28 -10.86
C MET A 238 11.17 0.77 -11.10
N SER A 239 11.97 0.94 -10.06
CA SER A 239 13.36 1.39 -10.23
C SER A 239 14.20 0.41 -11.06
N LYS A 240 13.99 -0.90 -10.88
CA LYS A 240 14.63 -1.96 -11.68
C LYS A 240 14.20 -1.87 -13.14
N TYR A 241 12.89 -1.80 -13.39
CA TYR A 241 12.32 -1.62 -14.72
C TYR A 241 12.89 -0.38 -15.42
N LEU A 242 12.94 0.77 -14.75
CA LEU A 242 13.49 2.00 -15.35
C LEU A 242 14.97 1.88 -15.70
N LYS A 243 15.77 1.20 -14.86
CA LYS A 243 17.18 0.90 -15.17
C LYS A 243 17.32 -0.02 -16.37
N GLU A 244 16.48 -1.04 -16.49
CA GLU A 244 16.47 -1.93 -17.67
C GLU A 244 16.10 -1.15 -18.93
N GLN A 245 15.07 -0.28 -18.86
CA GLN A 245 14.69 0.60 -19.98
C GLN A 245 15.82 1.56 -20.36
N LEU A 246 16.56 2.07 -19.39
CA LEU A 246 17.73 2.93 -19.62
C LEU A 246 18.82 2.18 -20.38
N GLN A 247 19.12 0.94 -19.97
CA GLN A 247 20.16 0.10 -20.58
C GLN A 247 19.78 -0.38 -21.99
N GLN A 248 18.52 -0.78 -22.19
CA GLN A 248 18.08 -1.40 -23.44
C GLN A 248 17.63 -0.37 -24.49
N ASN A 249 16.95 0.70 -24.05
CA ASN A 249 16.24 1.63 -24.94
C ASN A 249 16.74 3.08 -24.83
N GLY A 250 17.72 3.35 -23.98
CA GLY A 250 18.34 4.66 -23.80
C GLY A 250 17.60 5.62 -22.87
N GLU A 251 18.25 6.75 -22.59
CA GLU A 251 17.85 7.70 -21.55
C GLU A 251 16.45 8.30 -21.78
N TRP A 252 16.12 8.63 -23.03
CA TRP A 252 14.85 9.27 -23.37
C TRP A 252 13.65 8.36 -23.18
N LYS A 253 13.77 7.07 -23.51
CA LYS A 253 12.69 6.10 -23.30
C LYS A 253 12.49 5.86 -21.81
N SER A 254 13.57 5.69 -21.05
CA SER A 254 13.50 5.52 -19.60
C SER A 254 12.87 6.74 -18.89
N LEU A 255 13.24 7.96 -19.28
CA LEU A 255 12.63 9.18 -18.75
C LEU A 255 11.15 9.32 -19.11
N ARG A 256 10.71 8.79 -20.25
CA ARG A 256 9.29 8.75 -20.61
C ARG A 256 8.51 7.82 -19.69
N GLU A 257 9.04 6.63 -19.43
CA GLU A 257 8.42 5.70 -18.48
C GLU A 257 8.40 6.26 -17.06
N LEU A 258 9.47 6.94 -16.63
CA LEU A 258 9.49 7.67 -15.37
C LEU A 258 8.36 8.70 -15.34
N ALA A 259 8.13 9.45 -16.41
CA ALA A 259 7.04 10.43 -16.45
C ALA A 259 5.66 9.79 -16.29
N HIS A 260 5.40 8.65 -16.93
CA HIS A 260 4.16 7.89 -16.73
C HIS A 260 4.01 7.42 -15.28
N TYR A 261 5.09 6.90 -14.69
CA TYR A 261 5.11 6.49 -13.30
C TYR A 261 4.82 7.66 -12.35
N VAL A 262 5.35 8.86 -12.59
CA VAL A 262 5.09 10.04 -11.75
C VAL A 262 3.63 10.46 -11.81
N ILE A 263 3.00 10.40 -12.98
CA ILE A 263 1.57 10.67 -13.14
C ILE A 263 0.77 9.64 -12.33
N PHE A 264 1.04 8.35 -12.57
CA PHE A 264 0.36 7.26 -11.88
C PHE A 264 0.57 7.26 -10.36
N TYR A 265 1.75 7.67 -9.89
CA TYR A 265 2.04 7.86 -8.47
C TYR A 265 1.25 9.05 -7.91
N GLY A 266 1.16 10.16 -8.66
CA GLY A 266 0.42 11.36 -8.26
C GLY A 266 -1.10 11.13 -8.13
N GLU A 267 -1.65 10.15 -8.83
CA GLU A 267 -3.05 9.71 -8.69
C GLU A 267 -3.27 8.77 -7.49
N SER A 268 -2.20 8.22 -6.92
CA SER A 268 -2.26 7.36 -5.75
C SER A 268 -2.34 8.15 -4.45
N GLN A 269 -2.70 7.47 -3.35
CA GLN A 269 -2.58 7.99 -2.00
C GLN A 269 -1.20 7.72 -1.36
N SER A 270 -0.24 7.20 -2.15
CA SER A 270 1.13 7.02 -1.66
C SER A 270 1.78 8.39 -1.45
N CYS A 271 2.39 8.56 -0.29
CA CYS A 271 2.98 9.85 0.10
C CYS A 271 4.47 9.77 0.42
N THR A 272 5.05 8.56 0.52
CA THR A 272 6.44 8.38 0.91
C THR A 272 7.05 7.16 0.27
N PHE A 273 8.36 7.22 0.07
CA PHE A 273 9.19 6.06 -0.23
C PHE A 273 9.85 5.57 1.06
N ASP A 274 10.21 4.29 1.11
CA ASP A 274 11.13 3.79 2.12
C ASP A 274 12.58 3.98 1.68
N GLU A 275 13.51 3.70 2.60
CA GLU A 275 14.94 3.94 2.40
C GLU A 275 15.51 3.13 1.23
N SER A 276 15.10 1.87 1.13
CA SER A 276 15.49 0.97 0.04
C SER A 276 15.04 1.51 -1.31
N ALA A 277 13.79 1.95 -1.45
CA ALA A 277 13.28 2.50 -2.70
C ALA A 277 14.00 3.80 -3.08
N VAL A 278 14.29 4.68 -2.12
CA VAL A 278 15.05 5.90 -2.43
C VAL A 278 16.45 5.59 -2.90
N GLU A 279 17.17 4.68 -2.26
CA GLU A 279 18.52 4.31 -2.73
C GLU A 279 18.48 3.67 -4.12
N ALA A 280 17.46 2.86 -4.41
CA ALA A 280 17.28 2.27 -5.73
C ALA A 280 17.04 3.33 -6.82
N PHE A 281 16.23 4.35 -6.55
CA PHE A 281 16.03 5.48 -7.46
C PHE A 281 17.25 6.39 -7.57
N LYS A 282 18.00 6.64 -6.49
CA LYS A 282 19.27 7.38 -6.55
C LYS A 282 20.25 6.68 -7.50
N SER A 283 20.37 5.37 -7.35
CA SER A 283 21.21 4.53 -8.20
C SER A 283 20.73 4.56 -9.67
N TYR A 284 19.41 4.59 -9.92
CA TYR A 284 18.85 4.77 -11.26
C TYR A 284 19.28 6.10 -11.89
N PHE A 285 19.13 7.25 -11.21
CA PHE A 285 19.56 8.54 -11.75
C PHE A 285 21.08 8.63 -11.96
N ALA A 286 21.86 8.01 -11.08
CA ALA A 286 23.33 7.93 -11.23
C ALA A 286 23.78 7.07 -12.42
N SER A 287 22.89 6.25 -13.00
CA SER A 287 23.22 5.36 -14.13
C SER A 287 23.14 6.06 -15.50
N PHE A 288 22.70 7.32 -15.57
CA PHE A 288 22.68 8.10 -16.81
C PHE A 288 24.10 8.56 -17.18
N SER A 289 24.43 8.50 -18.47
CA SER A 289 25.75 8.85 -19.00
C SER A 289 25.73 10.10 -19.88
N GLU A 290 24.64 10.36 -20.60
CA GLU A 290 24.46 11.53 -21.46
C GLU A 290 23.89 12.71 -20.65
N ILE A 291 22.79 12.49 -19.93
CA ILE A 291 22.19 13.46 -19.00
C ILE A 291 22.87 13.33 -17.65
N LYS A 292 23.71 14.30 -17.31
CA LYS A 292 24.39 14.34 -16.01
C LYS A 292 23.44 14.75 -14.90
N TRP A 293 23.05 13.79 -14.07
CA TRP A 293 22.28 14.05 -12.84
C TRP A 293 23.19 14.29 -11.65
N SER A 294 22.83 15.29 -10.82
CA SER A 294 23.34 15.43 -9.46
C SER A 294 22.27 14.93 -8.51
N VAL A 295 22.62 13.99 -7.65
CA VAL A 295 21.68 13.29 -6.76
C VAL A 295 22.17 13.44 -5.33
N ASP A 296 21.32 13.97 -4.45
CA ASP A 296 21.67 14.25 -3.05
C ASP A 296 20.44 14.10 -2.14
N CYS A 297 20.68 13.89 -0.85
CA CYS A 297 19.66 13.79 0.19
C CYS A 297 19.64 15.08 1.01
N GLY A 298 18.53 15.81 0.96
CA GLY A 298 18.36 17.07 1.65
C GLY A 298 17.16 17.10 2.58
N ILE A 299 17.05 18.20 3.33
CA ILE A 299 15.87 18.52 4.12
C ILE A 299 15.06 19.61 3.42
N VAL A 300 13.76 19.67 3.73
CA VAL A 300 12.92 20.82 3.38
C VAL A 300 13.16 21.90 4.44
N THR A 301 13.66 23.05 4.00
CA THR A 301 13.86 24.22 4.86
C THR A 301 12.52 24.82 5.30
N ASP A 302 12.53 25.64 6.37
CA ASP A 302 11.33 26.34 6.87
C ASP A 302 10.63 27.23 5.83
N ASN A 303 11.34 27.64 4.78
CA ASN A 303 10.78 28.41 3.67
C ASN A 303 10.14 27.54 2.58
N GLY A 304 10.10 26.22 2.74
CA GLY A 304 9.61 25.29 1.73
C GLY A 304 10.57 25.08 0.55
N CYS A 305 11.87 25.33 0.74
CA CYS A 305 12.90 25.08 -0.28
C CYS A 305 13.73 23.83 0.05
N CYS A 306 14.21 23.14 -0.97
CA CYS A 306 15.17 22.04 -0.83
C CYS A 306 16.54 22.56 -0.36
N SER A 307 17.15 21.96 0.66
CA SER A 307 18.46 22.37 1.17
C SER A 307 19.62 22.14 0.19
N CYS A 308 19.52 21.15 -0.71
CA CYS A 308 20.61 20.80 -1.64
C CYS A 308 20.67 21.75 -2.84
N CYS A 309 19.52 22.07 -3.44
CA CYS A 309 19.47 22.90 -4.67
C CYS A 309 18.84 24.28 -4.48
N SER A 310 18.41 24.61 -3.25
CA SER A 310 17.71 25.86 -2.90
C SER A 310 16.41 26.12 -3.66
N SER A 311 15.93 25.15 -4.45
CA SER A 311 14.71 25.31 -5.25
C SER A 311 13.45 25.21 -4.38
N PRO A 312 12.43 26.05 -4.61
CA PRO A 312 11.16 25.96 -3.89
C PRO A 312 10.42 24.68 -4.30
N LEU A 313 9.85 23.99 -3.31
CA LEU A 313 8.94 22.88 -3.56
C LEU A 313 7.58 23.41 -4.00
N LYS A 314 6.86 22.63 -4.82
CA LYS A 314 5.51 22.99 -5.26
C LYS A 314 4.62 23.12 -4.02
N GLN A 315 4.07 24.31 -3.81
CA GLN A 315 3.11 24.53 -2.75
C GLN A 315 1.81 23.78 -3.06
N LEU A 316 1.35 22.97 -2.11
CA LEU A 316 0.01 22.39 -2.16
C LEU A 316 -1.00 23.52 -1.94
N THR A 317 -1.54 24.03 -3.04
CA THR A 317 -2.61 25.03 -3.03
C THR A 317 -3.84 24.37 -3.62
N LEU A 318 -4.97 24.48 -2.92
CA LEU A 318 -6.25 24.09 -3.46
C LEU A 318 -6.78 25.25 -4.31
N SER A 319 -7.19 24.98 -5.55
CA SER A 319 -7.87 25.99 -6.35
C SER A 319 -9.25 26.31 -5.74
N ASP A 320 -9.78 27.50 -6.03
CA ASP A 320 -11.15 27.85 -5.60
C ASP A 320 -12.18 26.89 -6.21
N GLU A 321 -11.94 26.40 -7.43
CA GLU A 321 -12.79 25.42 -8.10
C GLU A 321 -12.79 24.08 -7.35
N ASP A 322 -11.61 23.54 -7.03
CA ASP A 322 -11.48 22.29 -6.25
C ASP A 322 -12.10 22.44 -4.87
N PHE A 323 -11.88 23.58 -4.21
CA PHE A 323 -12.40 23.85 -2.87
C PHE A 323 -13.93 23.89 -2.87
N ASN A 324 -14.51 24.61 -3.85
CA ASN A 324 -15.96 24.70 -3.99
C ASN A 324 -16.57 23.35 -4.39
N SER A 325 -15.92 22.58 -5.26
CA SER A 325 -16.34 21.23 -5.64
C SER A 325 -16.38 20.30 -4.42
N MET A 326 -15.29 20.25 -3.65
CA MET A 326 -15.19 19.45 -2.41
C MET A 326 -16.25 19.87 -1.40
N LYS A 327 -16.43 21.18 -1.19
CA LYS A 327 -17.45 21.74 -0.28
C LYS A 327 -18.87 21.31 -0.69
N ASN A 328 -19.19 21.37 -1.98
CA ASN A 328 -20.52 21.03 -2.49
C ASN A 328 -20.81 19.52 -2.34
N GLU A 329 -19.85 18.66 -2.67
CA GLU A 329 -19.97 17.21 -2.46
C GLU A 329 -20.14 16.84 -0.99
N LEU A 330 -19.39 17.49 -0.08
CA LEU A 330 -19.51 17.30 1.36
C LEU A 330 -20.93 17.62 1.84
N VAL A 331 -21.47 18.78 1.46
CA VAL A 331 -22.83 19.21 1.83
C VAL A 331 -23.88 18.24 1.29
N LYS A 332 -23.75 17.84 0.02
CA LYS A 332 -24.67 16.88 -0.61
C LYS A 332 -24.71 15.56 0.14
N ARG A 333 -23.57 15.03 0.58
CA ARG A 333 -23.47 13.72 1.26
C ARG A 333 -23.89 13.76 2.72
N ILE A 334 -23.46 14.78 3.46
CA ILE A 334 -23.63 14.86 4.92
C ILE A 334 -25.00 15.44 5.31
N VAL A 335 -25.52 16.39 4.51
CA VAL A 335 -26.70 17.17 4.87
C VAL A 335 -27.95 16.74 4.10
N ILE A 336 -27.85 16.54 2.79
CA ILE A 336 -29.02 16.38 1.89
C ILE A 336 -29.32 14.90 1.58
N GLY A 337 -28.30 14.08 1.37
CA GLY A 337 -28.47 12.70 0.90
C GLY A 337 -29.15 11.76 1.90
N ASP A 338 -29.78 10.69 1.38
CA ASP A 338 -30.35 9.56 2.14
C ASP A 338 -29.26 8.61 2.66
N SER A 339 -28.16 9.17 3.18
CA SER A 339 -27.11 8.36 3.78
C SER A 339 -27.56 7.92 5.18
N VAL A 340 -27.29 6.66 5.52
CA VAL A 340 -27.44 6.10 6.87
C VAL A 340 -26.51 6.81 7.89
N TYR A 341 -25.64 7.71 7.40
CA TYR A 341 -24.67 8.50 8.14
C TYR A 341 -25.07 9.99 8.27
N ARG A 342 -26.36 10.34 8.15
CA ARG A 342 -26.81 11.71 8.48
C ARG A 342 -26.39 12.04 9.92
N GLN A 343 -25.43 12.96 10.05
CA GLN A 343 -24.91 13.40 11.36
C GLN A 343 -25.59 14.68 11.86
N THR A 344 -26.43 15.33 11.03
CA THR A 344 -27.10 16.60 11.36
C THR A 344 -28.44 16.70 10.65
N SER A 345 -29.32 17.59 11.13
CA SER A 345 -30.61 17.91 10.50
C SER A 345 -30.48 19.06 9.50
N PRO A 346 -31.32 19.12 8.44
CA PRO A 346 -31.37 20.26 7.52
C PRO A 346 -31.56 21.61 8.24
N GLU A 347 -32.38 21.63 9.29
CA GLU A 347 -32.68 22.82 10.11
C GLU A 347 -31.44 23.30 10.88
N GLU A 348 -30.71 22.37 11.50
CA GLU A 348 -29.46 22.67 12.20
C GLU A 348 -28.39 23.18 11.24
N TYR A 349 -28.25 22.54 10.07
CA TYR A 349 -27.35 23.01 9.03
C TYR A 349 -27.71 24.43 8.55
N TYR A 350 -29.00 24.73 8.36
CA TYR A 350 -29.43 26.06 7.97
C TYR A 350 -29.11 27.11 9.04
N ARG A 351 -29.38 26.81 10.32
CA ARG A 351 -29.00 27.69 11.44
C ARG A 351 -27.49 27.92 11.49
N PHE A 352 -26.69 26.88 11.31
CA PHE A 352 -25.24 26.97 11.24
C PHE A 352 -24.77 27.85 10.07
N ARG A 353 -25.36 27.71 8.88
CA ARG A 353 -25.08 28.57 7.72
C ARG A 353 -25.42 30.03 7.98
N GLN A 354 -26.56 30.31 8.61
CA GLN A 354 -26.92 31.68 9.01
C GLN A 354 -25.93 32.27 10.01
N PHE A 355 -25.50 31.47 10.98
CA PHE A 355 -24.46 31.88 11.93
C PHE A 355 -23.15 32.22 11.21
N LEU A 356 -22.68 31.36 10.30
CA LEU A 356 -21.46 31.61 9.52
C LEU A 356 -21.59 32.89 8.69
N ASN A 357 -22.67 33.08 7.93
CA ASN A 357 -22.84 34.27 7.08
C ASN A 357 -22.89 35.60 7.87
N ARG A 358 -23.21 35.56 9.17
CA ARG A 358 -23.21 36.74 10.04
C ARG A 358 -21.85 37.01 10.67
N ASN A 359 -21.01 35.99 10.77
CA ASN A 359 -19.81 36.02 11.59
C ASN A 359 -18.54 35.62 10.83
N ASP A 360 -18.59 35.31 9.54
CA ASP A 360 -17.43 35.03 8.71
C ASP A 360 -16.62 36.32 8.41
N PRO A 361 -15.35 36.21 7.95
CA PRO A 361 -14.50 35.03 7.97
C PRO A 361 -13.94 34.73 9.36
N PHE A 362 -13.69 33.45 9.63
CA PHE A 362 -12.90 32.97 10.77
C PHE A 362 -11.54 32.50 10.27
N ASP A 363 -10.47 32.78 11.02
CA ASP A 363 -9.13 32.30 10.70
C ASP A 363 -8.93 30.83 11.14
N VAL A 364 -9.58 30.46 12.25
CA VAL A 364 -9.42 29.16 12.92
C VAL A 364 -10.79 28.65 13.37
N VAL A 365 -11.12 27.43 12.97
CA VAL A 365 -12.27 26.66 13.45
C VAL A 365 -11.72 25.56 14.36
N VAL A 366 -12.23 25.47 15.58
CA VAL A 366 -11.76 24.50 16.59
C VAL A 366 -12.88 23.50 16.86
N ASP A 367 -12.62 22.22 16.68
CA ASP A 367 -13.54 21.18 17.14
C ASP A 367 -13.42 21.05 18.67
N GLY A 368 -14.33 21.72 19.39
CA GLY A 368 -14.31 21.75 20.85
C GLY A 368 -14.43 20.38 21.49
N CYS A 369 -15.20 19.46 20.92
CA CYS A 369 -15.40 18.12 21.46
C CYS A 369 -14.12 17.29 21.40
N ASN A 370 -13.45 17.28 20.25
CA ASN A 370 -12.20 16.52 20.09
C ASN A 370 -11.06 17.13 20.91
N VAL A 371 -10.98 18.45 21.04
CA VAL A 371 -9.99 19.12 21.89
C VAL A 371 -10.23 18.79 23.37
N ALA A 372 -11.48 18.84 23.84
CA ALA A 372 -11.83 18.52 25.22
C ALA A 372 -11.55 17.04 25.57
N TYR A 373 -11.77 16.12 24.63
CA TYR A 373 -11.53 14.69 24.83
C TYR A 373 -10.05 14.33 24.90
N LEU A 374 -9.20 14.98 24.08
CA LEU A 374 -7.76 14.74 24.03
C LEU A 374 -6.98 15.51 25.12
N GLY A 375 -7.57 16.57 25.66
CA GLY A 375 -7.03 17.34 26.77
C GLY A 375 -7.25 16.64 28.11
N GLY A 376 -6.21 16.07 28.71
CA GLY A 376 -6.29 15.58 30.09
C GLY A 376 -6.62 16.71 31.09
N PRO A 377 -7.01 16.38 32.34
CA PRO A 377 -7.47 17.36 33.35
C PRO A 377 -6.43 18.42 33.76
N THR A 378 -5.17 18.27 33.34
CA THR A 378 -4.07 19.24 33.54
C THR A 378 -3.78 20.11 32.32
N SER A 379 -4.48 19.91 31.20
CA SER A 379 -4.31 20.69 29.98
C SER A 379 -5.02 22.04 30.09
N ASN A 380 -4.42 22.96 30.85
CA ASN A 380 -4.77 24.37 30.80
C ASN A 380 -4.38 24.96 29.43
N ASP A 381 -5.13 24.61 28.38
CA ASP A 381 -5.40 25.35 27.14
C ASP A 381 -4.30 26.27 26.57
N VAL A 382 -3.05 25.81 26.62
CA VAL A 382 -1.87 26.58 26.19
C VAL A 382 -1.96 26.92 24.70
N HIS A 383 -2.57 26.04 23.89
CA HIS A 383 -2.73 26.23 22.46
C HIS A 383 -3.81 27.29 22.14
N ILE A 384 -4.97 27.28 22.80
CA ILE A 384 -6.02 28.29 22.60
C ILE A 384 -5.56 29.67 23.05
N ARG A 385 -4.84 29.77 24.18
CA ARG A 385 -4.24 31.03 24.63
C ARG A 385 -3.22 31.58 23.62
N ARG A 386 -2.39 30.72 23.01
CA ARG A 386 -1.42 31.13 21.97
C ARG A 386 -2.09 31.63 20.69
N VAL A 387 -3.23 31.06 20.28
CA VAL A 387 -3.97 31.54 19.09
C VAL A 387 -4.63 32.90 19.38
N LYS A 388 -5.21 33.10 20.57
CA LYS A 388 -5.77 34.40 20.99
C LYS A 388 -4.72 35.52 21.01
N LEU A 389 -3.48 35.22 21.42
CA LEU A 389 -2.36 36.18 21.41
C LEU A 389 -1.96 36.65 20.01
N ARG A 390 -2.33 35.91 18.94
CA ARG A 390 -1.99 36.21 17.54
C ARG A 390 -3.07 37.00 16.78
N ARG A 391 -4.05 37.59 17.48
CA ARG A 391 -5.18 38.36 16.89
C ARG A 391 -5.94 37.60 15.79
N LYS A 392 -6.07 36.29 15.93
CA LYS A 392 -6.86 35.45 15.01
C LYS A 392 -8.32 35.40 15.46
N LYS A 393 -9.26 35.47 14.52
CA LYS A 393 -10.70 35.30 14.80
C LYS A 393 -11.01 33.80 14.85
N ILE A 394 -11.46 33.33 16.01
CA ILE A 394 -11.64 31.90 16.32
C ILE A 394 -13.13 31.61 16.52
N VAL A 395 -13.59 30.47 16.01
CA VAL A 395 -14.88 29.86 16.38
C VAL A 395 -14.65 28.47 16.96
N PHE A 396 -15.46 28.13 17.96
CA PHE A 396 -15.52 26.82 18.61
C PHE A 396 -16.76 26.08 18.16
#